data_AF-A0A645GAJ7-F1
#
_entry.id   AF-A0A645GAJ7-F1
#
_cell.length_a   1.000
_cell.length_b   1.000
_cell.length_c   1.000
_cell.angle_alpha   90.00
_cell.angle_beta   90.00
_cell.angle_gamma   90.00
#
_symmetry.space_group_name_H-M   'P 1'
#
loop_
_entity.id
_entity.type
_entity.pdbx_description
1 polymer ?
#
loop_
_entity_poly.entity_id
_entity_poly.type
_entity_poly.pdbx_seq_one_letter_code
_entity_poly.pdbx_strand_id
1 'polypeptide(L)'
;MRLIIREEYRYIVDELREKGFGVTVFKGEGREGERLMVLITLKRKRVKEVYDYLKEKDINVFVSVNDITSYSGGVMHPRAVNPNNRV
;
A
#
# COMPACT_ATOMS: atom_id res chain seq x y z
N MET A 1 3.32 -4.81 3.71
CA MET A 1 2.45 -4.16 4.72
C MET A 1 1.01 -4.32 4.28
N ARG A 2 0.08 -4.54 5.21
CA ARG A 2 -1.35 -4.69 4.93
C ARG A 2 -2.12 -3.62 5.69
N LEU A 3 -3.04 -2.95 5.00
CA LEU A 3 -4.00 -2.03 5.57
C LEU A 3 -5.42 -2.57 5.37
N ILE A 4 -6.31 -2.27 6.30
CA ILE A 4 -7.76 -2.43 6.11
C ILE A 4 -8.40 -1.05 6.29
N ILE A 5 -9.08 -0.58 5.25
CA ILE A 5 -9.74 0.75 5.21
C ILE A 5 -11.19 0.64 4.76
N ARG A 6 -12.01 1.66 5.06
CA ARG A 6 -13.33 1.82 4.44
C ARG A 6 -13.18 2.28 2.99
N GLU A 7 -14.20 2.03 2.16
CA GLU A 7 -14.21 2.46 0.74
C GLU A 7 -14.05 3.99 0.60
N GLU A 8 -14.56 4.79 1.55
CA GLU A 8 -14.41 6.25 1.56
C GLU A 8 -12.95 6.73 1.56
N TYR A 9 -12.02 5.88 2.02
CA TYR A 9 -10.59 6.15 2.05
C TYR A 9 -9.84 5.63 0.81
N ARG A 10 -10.55 5.27 -0.27
CA ARG A 10 -9.94 4.75 -1.50
C ARG A 10 -8.87 5.69 -2.07
N TYR A 11 -8.96 7.00 -1.86
CA TYR A 11 -7.93 7.96 -2.28
C TYR A 11 -6.53 7.65 -1.72
N ILE A 12 -6.42 7.00 -0.55
CA ILE A 12 -5.13 6.54 0.00
C ILE A 12 -4.43 5.59 -0.96
N VAL A 13 -5.19 4.72 -1.63
CA VAL A 13 -4.63 3.74 -2.57
C VAL A 13 -3.92 4.45 -3.71
N ASP A 14 -4.53 5.51 -4.23
CA ASP A 14 -4.01 6.24 -5.37
C ASP A 14 -2.81 7.12 -4.95
N GLU A 15 -2.89 7.81 -3.81
CA GLU A 15 -1.75 8.56 -3.25
C GLU A 15 -0.54 7.66 -2.94
N LEU A 16 -0.76 6.42 -2.47
CA LEU A 16 0.33 5.45 -2.26
C LEU A 16 0.95 4.99 -3.58
N ARG A 17 0.16 4.82 -4.65
CA ARG A 17 0.68 4.49 -5.98
C ARG A 17 1.51 5.64 -6.55
N GLU A 18 1.05 6.88 -6.40
CA GLU A 18 1.77 8.09 -6.81
C GLU A 18 3.11 8.24 -6.07
N LYS A 19 3.18 7.84 -4.80
CA LYS A 19 4.43 7.75 -4.02
C LYS A 19 5.34 6.57 -4.42
N GLY A 20 4.97 5.82 -5.46
CA GLY A 20 5.76 4.73 -6.04
C GLY A 20 5.74 3.45 -5.20
N PHE A 21 4.67 3.21 -4.43
CA PHE A 21 4.46 1.93 -3.77
C PHE A 21 3.69 0.96 -4.67
N GLY A 22 4.09 -0.32 -4.65
CA GLY A 22 3.30 -1.37 -5.30
C GLY A 22 2.06 -1.67 -4.46
N VAL A 23 0.87 -1.36 -4.97
CA VAL A 23 -0.38 -1.49 -4.22
C VAL A 23 -1.38 -2.40 -4.94
N THR A 24 -1.78 -3.47 -4.27
CA THR A 24 -2.88 -4.36 -4.68
C THR A 24 -4.06 -4.17 -3.74
N VAL A 25 -5.27 -4.11 -4.29
CA VAL A 25 -6.51 -3.90 -3.51
C VAL A 25 -7.43 -5.10 -3.69
N PHE A 26 -7.94 -5.60 -2.56
CA PHE A 26 -9.02 -6.57 -2.52
C PHE A 26 -10.25 -5.91 -1.92
N LYS A 27 -11.41 -6.11 -2.54
CA LYS A 27 -12.70 -5.73 -1.95
C LYS A 27 -13.16 -6.85 -1.02
N GLY A 28 -13.73 -6.48 0.11
CA GLY A 28 -14.31 -7.41 1.07
C GLY A 28 -15.35 -6.71 1.95
N GLU A 29 -15.88 -7.46 2.90
CA GLU A 29 -16.88 -6.97 3.85
C GLU A 29 -16.41 -7.25 5.28
N GLY A 30 -16.54 -6.26 6.15
CA GLY A 30 -16.36 -6.40 7.59
C GLY A 30 -17.69 -6.27 8.31
N ARG A 31 -17.66 -6.30 9.65
CA ARG A 31 -18.87 -6.19 10.48
C ARG A 31 -19.76 -4.98 10.16
N GLU A 32 -19.16 -3.88 9.71
CA GLU A 32 -19.86 -2.62 9.44
C GLU A 32 -19.95 -2.30 7.94
N GLY A 33 -19.91 -3.32 7.08
CA GLY A 33 -20.03 -3.19 5.63
C GLY A 33 -18.70 -3.22 4.88
N GLU A 34 -18.68 -2.64 3.69
CA GLU A 34 -17.59 -2.76 2.73
C GLU A 34 -16.24 -2.25 3.26
N ARG A 35 -15.19 -3.02 2.97
CA ARG A 35 -13.80 -2.72 3.32
C ARG A 35 -12.88 -3.00 2.14
N LEU A 36 -11.81 -2.22 2.07
CA LEU A 36 -10.68 -2.48 1.20
C LEU A 36 -9.54 -3.06 2.01
N MET A 37 -9.08 -4.25 1.62
CA MET A 37 -7.78 -4.76 2.07
C MET A 37 -6.72 -4.31 1.07
N VAL A 38 -5.80 -3.48 1.54
CA VAL A 38 -4.72 -2.90 0.74
C VAL A 38 -3.42 -3.62 1.08
N LEU A 39 -2.85 -4.31 0.09
CA LEU A 39 -1.53 -4.91 0.20
C LEU A 39 -0.49 -3.99 -0.43
N ILE A 40 0.48 -3.58 0.38
CA ILE A 40 1.57 -2.70 -0.05
C ILE A 40 2.87 -3.51 -0.06
N THR A 41 3.48 -3.54 -1.23
CA THR A 41 4.79 -4.13 -1.50
C THR A 41 5.84 -3.01 -1.43
N LEU A 42 6.67 -3.05 -0.39
CA LEU A 42 7.70 -2.06 -0.16
C LEU A 42 8.93 -2.67 0.53
N LYS A 43 10.07 -2.00 0.42
CA LYS A 43 11.29 -2.33 1.17
C LYS A 43 11.11 -1.93 2.64
N ARG A 44 11.67 -2.71 3.58
CA ARG A 44 11.59 -2.44 5.03
C ARG A 44 11.94 -1.00 5.41
N LYS A 45 12.97 -0.42 4.78
CA LYS A 45 13.39 0.97 5.04
C LYS A 45 12.33 2.04 4.71
N ARG A 46 11.37 1.74 3.83
CA ARG A 46 10.29 2.66 3.43
C ARG A 46 9.01 2.47 4.27
N VAL A 47 9.00 1.55 5.23
CA VAL A 47 7.82 1.30 6.09
C VAL A 47 7.46 2.56 6.87
N LYS A 48 8.47 3.28 7.37
CA LYS A 48 8.25 4.55 8.07
C LYS A 48 7.53 5.59 7.20
N GLU A 49 7.86 5.68 5.91
CA GLU A 49 7.20 6.62 4.98
C GLU A 49 5.67 6.39 4.93
N VAL A 50 5.24 5.13 4.91
CA VAL A 50 3.80 4.79 4.89
C VAL A 50 3.16 5.07 6.25
N TYR A 51 3.83 4.78 7.36
CA TYR A 51 3.32 5.09 8.69
C TYR A 51 3.15 6.60 8.93
N ASP A 52 4.15 7.40 8.57
CA ASP A 52 4.10 8.85 8.73
C ASP A 52 2.95 9.43 7.89
N TYR A 53 2.81 8.97 6.64
CA TYR A 53 1.72 9.35 5.76
C TYR A 53 0.33 9.01 6.33
N LEU A 54 0.14 7.80 6.86
CA LEU A 54 -1.15 7.39 7.46
C LEU A 54 -1.46 8.21 8.72
N LYS A 55 -0.44 8.55 9.50
CA LYS A 55 -0.56 9.41 10.68
C LYS A 55 -0.95 10.84 10.30
N GLU A 56 -0.36 11.40 9.25
CA GLU A 56 -0.69 12.74 8.74
C GLU A 56 -2.14 12.86 8.29
N LYS A 57 -2.74 11.78 7.79
CA LYS A 57 -4.14 11.76 7.34
C LYS A 57 -5.15 11.59 8.48
N ASP A 58 -4.69 11.34 9.71
CA ASP A 58 -5.54 11.09 10.89
C ASP A 58 -6.57 9.97 10.70
N ILE A 59 -6.17 8.90 10.01
CA ILE A 59 -7.07 7.78 9.69
C ILE A 59 -6.85 6.67 10.69
N ASN A 60 -7.94 6.20 11.30
CA ASN A 60 -7.90 5.01 12.14
C ASN A 60 -7.82 3.75 11.26
N VAL A 61 -6.59 3.38 10.89
CA VAL A 61 -6.27 2.23 10.04
C VAL A 61 -5.79 1.05 10.88
N PHE A 62 -6.35 -0.14 10.62
CA PHE A 62 -5.72 -1.37 11.07
C PHE A 62 -4.49 -1.66 10.20
N VAL A 63 -3.30 -1.63 10.80
CA VAL A 63 -2.02 -1.89 10.13
C VAL A 63 -1.43 -3.21 10.59
N SER A 64 -1.12 -4.10 9.64
CA SER A 64 -0.32 -5.30 9.90
C SER A 64 0.95 -5.28 9.06
N VAL A 65 2.09 -5.39 9.72
CA VAL A 65 3.40 -5.56 9.08
C VAL A 65 3.88 -6.97 9.39
N ASN A 66 3.74 -7.88 8.42
CA ASN A 66 4.40 -9.17 8.49
C ASN A 66 5.81 -9.03 7.92
N ASP A 67 6.82 -9.39 8.70
CA ASP A 67 8.16 -9.59 8.20
C ASP A 67 8.19 -10.89 7.38
N ILE A 68 8.50 -10.78 6.09
CA ILE A 68 8.68 -11.95 5.23
C ILE A 68 10.04 -12.57 5.57
N THR A 69 10.07 -13.51 6.52
CA THR A 69 11.22 -14.37 6.81
C THR A 69 11.17 -15.65 5.97
N SER A 70 11.14 -15.52 4.64
CA SER A 70 11.60 -16.54 3.67
C SER A 70 11.21 -16.12 2.25
N TYR A 71 12.19 -16.16 1.36
CA TYR A 71 12.02 -15.91 -0.06
C TYR A 71 11.48 -17.17 -0.76
N SER A 72 10.48 -17.00 -1.64
CA SER A 72 10.41 -17.77 -2.89
C SER A 72 9.80 -16.90 -4.00
N GLY A 73 10.68 -16.34 -4.85
CA GLY A 73 10.37 -15.81 -6.19
C GLY A 73 9.58 -14.50 -6.30
N GLY A 74 10.13 -13.51 -7.00
CA GLY A 74 9.40 -12.31 -7.44
C GLY A 74 10.29 -11.07 -7.51
N VAL A 75 10.36 -10.46 -8.69
CA VAL A 75 11.20 -9.29 -8.93
C VAL A 75 10.50 -8.02 -8.44
N MET A 76 11.00 -7.39 -7.36
CA MET A 76 10.62 -6.03 -6.97
C MET A 76 11.30 -5.01 -7.92
N HIS A 77 10.60 -4.60 -8.98
CA HIS A 77 10.93 -3.37 -9.70
C HIS A 77 9.88 -2.28 -9.42
N PRO A 78 10.11 -1.37 -8.47
CA PRO A 78 9.53 -0.03 -8.57
C PRO A 78 10.37 0.72 -9.61
N ARG A 79 10.04 0.58 -10.90
CA ARG A 79 10.55 1.51 -11.92
C ARG A 79 9.66 2.75 -11.89
N ALA A 80 10.25 3.89 -11.54
CA ALA A 80 9.67 5.17 -11.90
C ALA A 80 9.61 5.23 -13.44
N VAL A 81 8.43 5.42 -14.00
CA VAL A 81 8.27 5.67 -15.43
C VAL A 81 8.87 7.06 -15.70
N ASN A 82 9.96 7.11 -16.47
CA ASN A 82 10.49 8.36 -17.00
C ASN A 82 9.70 8.68 -18.29
N PRO A 83 8.94 9.79 -18.35
CA PRO A 83 8.12 10.14 -19.52
C PRO A 83 8.92 10.47 -20.80
N ASN A 84 10.26 10.54 -20.75
CA ASN A 84 11.09 10.95 -21.89
C ASN A 84 11.74 9.82 -22.70
N ASN A 85 11.35 8.55 -22.53
CA ASN A 85 11.89 7.48 -23.37
C ASN A 85 10.85 6.97 -24.37
N ARG A 86 10.78 7.62 -25.53
CA ARG A 86 10.18 7.05 -26.75
C ARG A 86 11.31 6.38 -27.54
N VAL A 87 11.22 5.06 -27.69
CA VAL A 87 11.82 4.34 -28.82
C VAL A 87 10.73 4.06 -29.82
#